data_AF-A0A2C6MFE3-F1
#
_entry.id   AF-A0A2C6MFE3-F1
#
_cell.length_a   1.000
_cell.length_b   1.000
_cell.length_c   1.000
_cell.angle_alpha   90.00
_cell.angle_beta   90.00
_cell.angle_gamma   90.00
#
_symmetry.space_group_name_H-M   'P 1'
#
loop_
_entity.id
_entity.type
_entity.pdbx_description
1 polymer ?
#
loop_
_entity_poly.entity_id
_entity_poly.type
_entity_poly.pdbx_seq_one_letter_code
_entity_poly.pdbx_strand_id
1 'polypeptide(L)' 'MLNNIHRHMEQISREQVVLLADFQEVNIVSNKETINHIKRLARETGLPVSRVVEAMIRAALDDVKMVAG' A
#
# COMPACT_ATOMS: atom_id res chain seq x y z
N MET A 1 -1.35 -16.36 10.92
CA MET A 1 -0.82 -15.17 10.21
C MET A 1 -1.20 -15.13 8.74
N LEU A 2 -1.06 -16.20 7.97
CA LEU A 2 -1.46 -16.28 6.55
C LEU A 2 -2.95 -15.99 6.28
N ASN A 3 -3.85 -16.36 7.20
CA ASN A 3 -5.30 -16.18 7.05
C ASN A 3 -5.75 -14.70 7.03
N ASN A 4 -5.01 -13.80 7.69
CA ASN A 4 -5.40 -12.38 7.71
C ASN A 4 -5.03 -11.70 6.39
N ILE A 5 -3.90 -12.06 5.80
CA ILE A 5 -3.45 -11.53 4.50
C ILE A 5 -4.39 -12.01 3.39
N HIS A 6 -4.77 -13.29 3.40
CA HIS A 6 -5.71 -13.85 2.42
C HIS A 6 -7.07 -13.14 2.45
N ARG A 7 -7.60 -12.86 3.64
CA ARG A 7 -8.88 -12.16 3.82
C ARG A 7 -8.86 -10.72 3.31
N HIS A 8 -7.72 -10.02 3.51
CA HIS A 8 -7.55 -8.67 2.97
C HIS A 8 -7.39 -8.68 1.44
N MET A 9 -6.72 -9.69 0.88
CA MET A 9 -6.60 -9.86 -0.58
C MET A 9 -7.95 -10.14 -1.25
N GLU A 10 -8.82 -10.97 -0.66
CA GLU A 10 -10.17 -11.21 -1.18
C GLU A 10 -11.06 -9.96 -1.13
N GLN A 11 -10.90 -9.11 -0.11
CA GLN A 11 -11.62 -7.84 -0.02
C GLN A 11 -11.18 -6.83 -1.07
N ILE A 12 -9.90 -6.86 -1.49
CA ILE A 12 -9.35 -6.00 -2.54
C ILE A 12 -9.81 -6.45 -3.95
N SER A 13 -10.10 -7.74 -4.12
CA SER A 13 -10.46 -8.34 -5.42
C SER A 13 -11.90 -8.07 -5.87
N ARG A 14 -12.79 -7.61 -4.97
CA ARG A 14 -14.15 -7.21 -5.36
C ARG A 14 -14.06 -5.86 -6.05
N GLU A 15 -14.51 -5.80 -7.31
CA GLU A 15 -14.65 -4.57 -8.09
C GLU A 15 -15.37 -3.50 -7.27
N GLN A 16 -14.58 -2.64 -6.64
CA GLN A 16 -15.08 -1.52 -5.88
C GLN A 16 -15.24 -0.40 -6.91
N VAL A 17 -16.47 0.05 -7.14
CA VAL A 17 -16.71 1.29 -7.87
C VAL A 17 -16.12 2.41 -7.01
N VAL A 18 -14.89 2.81 -7.32
CA VAL A 18 -14.19 3.82 -6.53
C VAL A 18 -14.47 5.19 -7.14
N LEU A 19 -15.06 6.09 -6.34
CA LEU A 19 -15.25 7.48 -6.74
C LEU A 19 -13.88 8.16 -6.75
N LEU A 20 -13.49 8.76 -7.89
CA LEU A 20 -12.22 9.48 -8.01
C LEU A 20 -12.07 10.61 -6.97
N ALA A 21 -13.18 11.13 -6.46
CA ALA A 21 -13.20 12.13 -5.38
C ALA A 21 -12.60 11.62 -4.05
N ASP A 22 -12.52 10.30 -3.86
CA ASP A 22 -11.93 9.69 -2.66
C ASP A 22 -10.40 9.52 -2.79
N PHE A 23 -9.81 9.87 -3.94
CA PHE A 23 -8.38 9.83 -4.15
C PHE A 23 -7.77 11.22 -4.07
N GLN A 24 -6.76 11.34 -3.21
CA GLN A 24 -5.85 12.48 -3.20
C GLN A 24 -4.59 12.11 -3.99
N GLU A 25 -4.28 12.87 -5.03
CA GLU A 25 -2.98 12.78 -5.69
C GLU A 25 -1.90 13.37 -4.78
N VAL A 26 -0.82 12.62 -4.58
CA VAL A 26 0.32 13.04 -3.76
C VAL A 26 1.60 12.82 -4.55
N ASN A 27 2.41 13.88 -4.67
CA ASN A 27 3.73 13.81 -5.27
C ASN A 27 4.77 13.43 -4.19
N ILE A 28 5.33 12.23 -4.31
CA ILE A 28 6.33 11.70 -3.37
C ILE A 28 7.69 11.67 -4.07
N VAL A 29 8.64 12.42 -3.52
CA VAL A 29 10.04 12.42 -3.98
C VAL A 29 10.86 11.55 -3.03
N SER A 30 11.66 10.65 -3.59
CA SER A 30 12.53 9.77 -2.81
C SER A 30 13.84 9.50 -3.55
N ASN A 31 14.82 8.96 -2.83
CA ASN A 31 16.11 8.62 -3.41
C ASN A 31 15.99 7.38 -4.34
N LYS A 32 17.01 7.18 -5.18
CA LYS A 32 17.04 6.11 -6.19
C LYS A 32 16.98 4.71 -5.57
N GLU A 33 17.60 4.51 -4.42
CA GLU A 33 17.65 3.22 -3.74
C GLU A 33 16.25 2.82 -3.25
N THR A 34 15.54 3.73 -2.58
CA THR A 34 14.17 3.53 -2.13
C THR A 34 13.24 3.26 -3.31
N ILE A 35 13.36 4.01 -4.41
CA ILE A 35 12.58 3.77 -5.64
C ILE A 35 12.82 2.35 -6.18
N ASN A 36 14.07 1.90 -6.19
CA ASN A 36 14.41 0.56 -6.68
C ASN A 36 13.82 -0.54 -5.79
N HIS A 37 13.87 -0.37 -4.46
CA HIS A 37 13.25 -1.30 -3.53
C HIS A 37 11.73 -1.38 -3.71
N ILE A 38 11.05 -0.23 -3.82
CA ILE A 38 9.61 -0.20 -4.07
C ILE A 38 9.28 -0.92 -5.39
N LYS A 39 10.04 -0.63 -6.46
CA LYS A 39 9.84 -1.30 -7.76
C LYS A 39 10.11 -2.80 -7.70
N ARG A 40 11.06 -3.26 -6.88
CA ARG A 40 11.32 -4.68 -6.67
C ARG A 40 10.14 -5.34 -5.94
N LEU A 41 9.68 -4.77 -4.83
CA LEU A 41 8.51 -5.26 -4.10
C LEU A 41 7.26 -5.33 -4.99
N ALA A 42 7.05 -4.33 -5.83
CA ALA A 42 5.93 -4.33 -6.78
C ALA A 42 5.98 -5.53 -7.73
N ARG A 43 7.17 -5.91 -8.22
CA ARG A 43 7.34 -7.11 -9.07
C ARG A 43 7.14 -8.41 -8.29
N GLU A 44 7.68 -8.50 -7.08
CA GLU A 44 7.60 -9.69 -6.24
C GLU A 44 6.15 -9.98 -5.78
N THR A 45 5.37 -8.93 -5.54
CA THR A 45 3.97 -9.06 -5.08
C THR A 45 2.94 -9.07 -6.21
N GLY A 46 3.34 -8.72 -7.43
CA GLY A 46 2.43 -8.53 -8.56
C GLY A 46 1.53 -7.30 -8.43
N LEU A 47 1.74 -6.45 -7.43
CA LEU A 47 0.94 -5.25 -7.19
C LEU A 47 1.51 -4.02 -7.92
N PRO A 48 0.65 -3.07 -8.32
CA PRO A 48 1.11 -1.78 -8.83
C PRO A 48 1.94 -1.02 -7.79
N VAL A 49 2.91 -0.22 -8.26
CA VAL A 49 3.77 0.61 -7.40
C VAL A 49 2.94 1.51 -6.48
N SER A 50 1.85 2.10 -6.97
CA SER A 50 0.94 2.94 -6.16
C SER A 50 0.33 2.17 -4.99
N ARG A 51 -0.08 0.92 -5.19
CA ARG A 51 -0.63 0.06 -4.13
C ARG A 51 0.41 -0.36 -3.11
N VAL A 52 1.64 -0.63 -3.56
CA VAL A 52 2.76 -0.92 -2.65
C VAL A 52 3.05 0.31 -1.77
N VAL A 53 3.12 1.50 -2.36
CA VAL A 53 3.34 2.75 -1.61
C VAL A 53 2.19 3.03 -0.63
N GLU A 54 0.94 2.85 -1.06
CA GLU A 54 -0.23 3.00 -0.18
C GLU A 54 -0.16 2.04 1.02
N ALA A 55 0.15 0.76 0.78
CA ALA A 55 0.28 -0.23 1.84
C ALA A 55 1.40 0.11 2.84
N MET A 56 2.54 0.63 2.35
CA MET A 56 3.63 1.11 3.22
C MET A 56 3.20 2.29 4.08
N ILE A 57 2.48 3.27 3.50
CA ILE A 57 1.96 4.42 4.25
C ILE A 57 0.96 3.97 5.31
N ARG A 58 0.03 3.07 4.96
CA ARG A 58 -0.95 2.52 5.92
C ARG A 58 -0.27 1.81 7.08
N ALA A 59 0.68 0.92 6.80
CA ALA A 59 1.43 0.20 7.83
C ALA A 59 2.16 1.16 8.78
N ALA A 60 2.84 2.18 8.23
CA ALA A 60 3.51 3.19 9.04
C ALA A 60 2.53 4.01 9.91
N LEU A 61 1.34 4.34 9.39
CA LEU A 61 0.31 5.05 10.16
C LEU A 61 -0.28 4.19 11.29
N ASP A 62 -0.44 2.89 11.05
CA ASP A 62 -0.94 1.96 12.07
C ASP A 62 0.09 1.75 13.19
N ASP A 63 1.38 1.66 12.85
CA ASP A 63 2.47 1.61 13.83
C ASP A 63 2.53 2.89 14.68
N VAL A 64 2.33 4.07 14.07
CA VAL A 64 2.26 5.35 14.81
C VAL A 64 1.10 5.38 15.79
N LYS A 65 -0.08 4.84 15.41
CA LYS A 65 -1.24 4.77 16.30
C LYS A 65 -1.02 3.80 17.46
N MET A 66 -0.25 2.74 17.27
CA MET A 66 0.10 1.81 18.35
C MET A 66 1.08 2.40 19.37
N VAL A 67 1.95 3.33 18.97
CA VAL A 67 2.94 3.96 19.86
C VAL A 67 2.37 5.16 20.62
N ALA A 68 1.30 5.78 20.11
CA ALA A 68 0.64 6.91 20.73
C ALA A 68 -0.52 6.53 21.69
N GLY A 69 -0.71 5.23 21.97
CA GLY A 69 -1.74 4.67 22.86
C GLY A 69 -1.19 4.16 24.18
#